data_AF-A0A2E0SDC6-F1
#
_entry.id   AF-A0A2E0SDC6-F1
#
_cell.length_a   1.000
_cell.length_b   1.000
_cell.length_c   1.000
_cell.angle_alpha   90.00
_cell.angle_beta   90.00
_cell.angle_gamma   90.00
#
_symmetry.space_group_name_H-M   'P 1'
#
loop_
_entity.id
_entity.type
_entity.pdbx_description
1 polymer ?
#
loop_
_entity_poly.entity_id
_entity_poly.type
_entity_poly.pdbx_seq_one_letter_code
_entity_poly.pdbx_strand_id
1 'polypeptide(L)'
;MLLGEPNRTDFDLAFRCFGIPVRVHPGFWAIAAILSLPAGREPLPVLGFALAIFLSILIHEMGHALAFRKCGIQSHVVLYHFGGLAVPDSVSNYVGYGRQYSSGSKIFVTAMGPGVQMLSAILLILLLRGMGKTDGFLTGIVGIPAAWTADPVGSLQNLRDVNGAVLPCYDIQQFPKPSHAVLGLADKNNDELITRLELMNYEVELEGMAKFAEPIWKTVEDKTPRLFVPREMLDHFSGTYFGILDRADRGPDKLILWEDVVRGHLRTIRVQNEFLSIFCFGFIQIGLFWAVMNLIPVYPLDGGQIARELFVLSRVPDGVSKSLMLSIVCGALAGLIGLRLNMMFIAIMFFFLAYSSYQMLQRMHGRYF
;
A
#
# COMPACT_ATOMS: atom_id res chain seq x y z
N MET A 1 -12.39 -28.34 15.87
CA MET A 1 -11.92 -27.90 14.53
C MET A 1 -12.27 -26.43 14.41
N LEU A 2 -11.29 -25.54 14.22
CA LEU A 2 -11.46 -24.08 14.33
C LEU A 2 -11.94 -23.41 13.02
N LEU A 3 -12.22 -24.20 11.99
CA LEU A 3 -12.62 -23.78 10.63
C LEU A 3 -13.93 -24.47 10.21
N GLY A 4 -14.85 -24.60 11.16
CA GLY A 4 -16.24 -24.94 10.87
C GLY A 4 -17.06 -23.65 10.78
N GLU A 5 -18.19 -23.68 10.08
CA GLU A 5 -19.12 -22.56 10.10
C GLU A 5 -19.48 -22.22 11.57
N PRO A 6 -19.30 -20.95 12.02
CA PRO A 6 -19.64 -20.59 13.38
C PRO A 6 -21.15 -20.69 13.59
N ASN A 7 -21.56 -21.02 14.82
CA ASN A 7 -22.98 -21.02 15.19
C ASN A 7 -23.63 -19.68 14.86
N ARG A 8 -24.92 -19.71 14.52
CA ARG A 8 -25.70 -18.49 14.28
C ARG A 8 -25.94 -17.76 15.58
N THR A 9 -25.94 -16.44 15.51
CA THR A 9 -26.27 -15.56 16.64
C THR A 9 -27.37 -14.59 16.24
N ASP A 10 -28.11 -14.07 17.22
CA ASP A 10 -29.16 -13.06 17.00
C ASP A 10 -28.61 -11.72 16.49
N PHE A 11 -27.29 -11.52 16.62
CA PHE A 11 -26.57 -10.32 16.20
C PHE A 11 -25.90 -10.48 14.83
N ASP A 12 -26.11 -11.62 14.15
CA ASP A 12 -25.56 -11.84 12.81
C ASP A 12 -26.19 -10.85 11.81
N LEU A 13 -25.34 -10.13 11.08
CA LEU A 13 -25.81 -9.31 9.96
C LEU A 13 -25.97 -10.20 8.73
N ALA A 14 -27.18 -10.31 8.18
CA ALA A 14 -27.46 -11.10 7.00
C ALA A 14 -27.98 -10.22 5.85
N PHE A 15 -27.41 -10.39 4.66
CA PHE A 15 -27.85 -9.72 3.44
C PHE A 15 -27.59 -10.61 2.21
N ARG A 16 -28.03 -10.16 1.03
CA ARG A 16 -27.75 -10.86 -0.24
C ARG A 16 -26.87 -9.98 -1.12
N CYS A 17 -25.82 -10.57 -1.68
CA CYS A 17 -24.92 -9.92 -2.64
C CYS A 17 -24.92 -10.72 -3.94
N PHE A 18 -25.30 -10.11 -5.07
CA PHE A 18 -25.45 -10.81 -6.38
C PHE A 18 -26.32 -12.09 -6.33
N GLY A 19 -27.29 -12.14 -5.41
CA GLY A 19 -28.15 -13.31 -5.16
C GLY A 19 -27.56 -14.36 -4.21
N ILE A 20 -26.31 -14.20 -3.78
CA ILE A 20 -25.60 -15.08 -2.84
C ILE A 20 -25.87 -14.60 -1.41
N PRO A 21 -26.32 -15.47 -0.48
CA PRO A 21 -26.50 -15.10 0.92
C PRO A 21 -25.14 -14.80 1.57
N VAL A 22 -25.05 -13.67 2.28
CA VAL A 22 -23.88 -13.26 3.05
C VAL A 22 -24.30 -13.08 4.50
N ARG A 23 -23.53 -13.68 5.41
CA ARG A 23 -23.67 -13.57 6.86
C ARG A 23 -22.39 -12.99 7.44
N VAL A 24 -22.51 -12.03 8.34
CA VAL A 24 -21.37 -11.45 9.07
C VAL A 24 -21.58 -11.68 10.55
N HIS A 25 -20.70 -12.48 11.14
CA HIS A 25 -20.73 -12.77 12.57
C HIS A 25 -20.21 -11.56 13.37
N PRO A 26 -20.78 -11.22 14.54
CA PRO A 26 -20.34 -10.06 15.35
C PRO A 26 -18.85 -10.04 15.69
N GLY A 27 -18.26 -11.21 15.93
CA GLY A 27 -16.83 -11.36 16.19
C GLY A 27 -15.93 -10.85 15.06
N PHE A 28 -16.44 -10.79 13.82
CA PHE A 28 -15.75 -10.14 12.70
C PHE A 28 -15.52 -8.66 12.97
N TRP A 29 -16.57 -7.93 13.37
CA TRP A 29 -16.49 -6.49 13.63
C TRP A 29 -15.58 -6.16 14.80
N ALA A 30 -15.61 -6.98 15.85
CA ALA A 30 -14.71 -6.83 16.99
C ALA A 30 -13.24 -6.95 16.59
N ILE A 31 -12.88 -7.98 15.81
CA ILE A 31 -11.51 -8.18 15.33
C ILE A 31 -11.11 -7.10 14.33
N ALA A 32 -11.99 -6.74 13.40
CA ALA A 32 -11.74 -5.66 12.44
C ALA A 32 -11.44 -4.33 13.16
N ALA A 33 -12.19 -4.00 14.22
CA ALA A 33 -11.93 -2.80 15.03
C ALA A 33 -10.57 -2.86 15.74
N ILE A 34 -10.21 -4.00 16.34
CA ILE A 34 -8.91 -4.19 17.01
C ILE A 34 -7.75 -4.05 16.02
N LEU A 35 -7.87 -4.68 14.84
CA LEU A 35 -6.87 -4.59 13.78
C LEU A 35 -6.77 -3.18 13.16
N SER A 36 -7.78 -2.34 13.37
CA SER A 36 -7.80 -0.95 12.91
C SER A 36 -7.14 0.03 13.89
N LEU A 37 -6.86 -0.37 15.13
CA LEU A 37 -6.23 0.52 16.13
C LEU A 37 -4.86 1.09 15.72
N PRO A 38 -4.00 0.37 14.97
CA PRO A 38 -2.77 0.96 14.44
C PRO A 38 -3.00 2.08 13.41
N ALA A 39 -4.15 2.11 12.74
CA ALA A 39 -4.49 3.18 11.79
C ALA A 39 -4.88 4.49 12.50
N GLY A 40 -5.27 4.42 13.76
CA GLY A 40 -5.65 5.55 14.60
C GLY A 40 -6.50 5.11 15.78
N ARG A 41 -6.59 5.95 16.81
CA ARG A 41 -7.51 5.75 17.94
C ARG A 41 -8.83 6.52 17.78
N GLU A 42 -8.88 7.44 16.83
CA GLU A 42 -10.07 8.22 16.53
C GLU A 42 -11.10 7.38 15.76
N PRO A 43 -12.42 7.64 15.92
CA PRO A 43 -13.46 6.83 15.29
C PRO A 43 -13.37 6.78 13.76
N LEU A 44 -13.02 7.90 13.10
CA LEU A 44 -12.98 7.99 11.64
C LEU A 44 -11.91 7.07 11.00
N PRO A 45 -10.63 7.12 11.43
CA PRO A 45 -9.62 6.13 11.08
C PRO A 45 -10.04 4.68 11.27
N VAL A 46 -10.58 4.36 12.45
CA VAL A 46 -10.97 2.99 12.80
C VAL A 46 -12.08 2.51 11.88
N LEU A 47 -13.10 3.33 11.63
CA LEU A 47 -14.19 3.00 10.72
C LEU A 47 -13.71 2.85 9.27
N GLY A 48 -12.81 3.73 8.82
CA GLY A 48 -12.25 3.67 7.46
C GLY A 48 -11.48 2.37 7.22
N PHE A 49 -10.61 1.99 8.16
CA PHE A 49 -9.83 0.75 8.04
C PHE A 49 -10.69 -0.51 8.24
N ALA A 50 -11.63 -0.51 9.20
CA ALA A 50 -12.55 -1.62 9.43
C ALA A 50 -13.44 -1.87 8.20
N LEU A 51 -13.92 -0.79 7.55
CA LEU A 51 -14.68 -0.89 6.31
C LEU A 51 -13.81 -1.45 5.16
N ALA A 52 -12.54 -1.06 5.10
CA ALA A 52 -11.60 -1.61 4.13
C ALA A 52 -11.36 -3.11 4.34
N ILE A 53 -11.19 -3.57 5.58
CA ILE A 53 -11.12 -4.99 5.93
C ILE A 53 -12.38 -5.71 5.46
N PHE A 54 -13.55 -5.19 5.83
CA PHE A 54 -14.84 -5.78 5.48
C PHE A 54 -15.02 -5.93 3.97
N LEU A 55 -14.87 -4.85 3.21
CA LEU A 55 -15.08 -4.89 1.76
C LEU A 55 -14.03 -5.75 1.06
N SER A 56 -12.77 -5.71 1.49
CA SER A 56 -11.71 -6.52 0.87
C SER A 56 -11.95 -8.02 1.07
N ILE A 57 -12.27 -8.44 2.29
CA ILE A 57 -12.57 -9.86 2.60
C ILE A 57 -13.89 -10.27 1.94
N LEU A 58 -14.92 -9.41 1.92
CA LEU A 58 -16.17 -9.71 1.22
C LEU A 58 -15.93 -9.94 -0.27
N ILE A 59 -15.14 -9.09 -0.93
CA ILE A 59 -14.79 -9.24 -2.35
C ILE A 59 -14.04 -10.55 -2.60
N HIS A 60 -13.12 -10.92 -1.70
CA HIS A 60 -12.41 -12.18 -1.75
C HIS A 60 -13.37 -13.39 -1.69
N GLU A 61 -14.23 -13.46 -0.68
CA GLU A 61 -15.20 -14.56 -0.55
C GLU A 61 -16.22 -14.59 -1.70
N MET A 62 -16.59 -13.41 -2.23
CA MET A 62 -17.42 -13.32 -3.42
C MET A 62 -16.72 -13.84 -4.67
N GLY A 63 -15.40 -13.71 -4.78
CA GLY A 63 -14.61 -14.37 -5.82
C GLY A 63 -14.84 -15.88 -5.84
N HIS A 64 -14.73 -16.54 -4.68
CA HIS A 64 -15.01 -17.97 -4.55
C HIS A 64 -16.48 -18.31 -4.84
N ALA A 65 -17.41 -17.58 -4.24
CA ALA A 65 -18.83 -17.90 -4.34
C ALA A 65 -19.39 -17.68 -5.77
N LEU A 66 -18.92 -16.67 -6.49
CA LEU A 66 -19.25 -16.48 -7.90
C LEU A 66 -18.60 -17.55 -8.78
N ALA A 67 -17.39 -18.01 -8.44
CA ALA A 67 -16.76 -19.13 -9.14
C ALA A 67 -17.51 -20.45 -8.91
N PHE A 68 -17.97 -20.72 -7.68
CA PHE A 68 -18.87 -21.83 -7.38
C PHE A 68 -20.12 -21.78 -8.25
N ARG A 69 -20.78 -20.61 -8.32
CA ARG A 69 -21.97 -20.43 -9.16
C ARG A 69 -21.69 -20.70 -10.65
N LYS A 70 -20.52 -20.29 -11.16
CA LYS A 70 -20.09 -20.59 -12.54
C LYS A 70 -19.88 -22.09 -12.77
N CYS A 71 -19.47 -22.82 -11.74
CA CYS A 71 -19.37 -24.28 -11.74
C CYS A 71 -20.71 -24.99 -11.45
N GLY A 72 -21.83 -24.26 -11.35
CA GLY A 72 -23.15 -24.82 -11.07
C GLY A 72 -23.38 -25.19 -9.60
N ILE A 73 -22.52 -24.72 -8.69
CA ILE A 73 -22.60 -24.99 -7.25
C ILE A 73 -23.23 -23.78 -6.55
N GLN A 74 -24.29 -24.03 -5.78
CA GLN A 74 -24.86 -23.02 -4.89
C GLN A 74 -24.00 -22.88 -3.64
N SER A 75 -23.84 -21.66 -3.15
CA SER A 75 -23.00 -21.33 -2.01
C SER A 75 -23.54 -20.15 -1.24
N HIS A 76 -23.07 -20.01 -0.01
CA HIS A 76 -23.26 -18.84 0.84
C HIS A 76 -21.93 -18.41 1.47
N VAL A 77 -21.85 -17.16 1.88
CA VAL A 77 -20.65 -16.58 2.51
C VAL A 77 -20.89 -16.30 3.97
N VAL A 78 -19.91 -16.66 4.81
CA VAL A 78 -19.88 -16.32 6.22
C VAL A 78 -18.58 -15.60 6.54
N LEU A 79 -18.66 -14.35 7.00
CA LEU A 79 -17.52 -13.57 7.48
C LEU A 79 -17.42 -13.68 9.00
N TYR A 80 -16.26 -14.10 9.50
CA TYR A 80 -16.03 -14.33 10.94
C TYR A 80 -14.54 -14.27 11.28
N HIS A 81 -14.24 -13.72 12.46
CA HIS A 81 -12.88 -13.55 12.99
C HIS A 81 -11.87 -12.94 12.00
N PHE A 82 -10.95 -13.74 11.49
CA PHE A 82 -9.80 -13.33 10.68
C PHE A 82 -10.05 -13.43 9.16
N GLY A 83 -11.26 -13.77 8.72
CA GLY A 83 -11.54 -13.97 7.31
C GLY A 83 -13.00 -14.23 7.00
N GLY A 84 -13.23 -15.01 5.95
CA GLY A 84 -14.52 -15.55 5.62
C GLY A 84 -14.44 -17.00 5.17
N LEU A 85 -15.60 -17.55 4.88
CA LEU A 85 -15.78 -18.86 4.28
C LEU A 85 -16.88 -18.76 3.23
N ALA A 86 -16.55 -19.07 1.98
CA ALA A 86 -17.52 -19.44 0.95
C ALA A 86 -17.85 -20.94 1.05
N VAL A 87 -19.03 -21.26 1.58
CA VAL A 87 -19.46 -22.63 1.84
C VAL A 87 -20.42 -23.09 0.74
N PRO A 88 -20.16 -24.23 0.06
CA PRO A 88 -21.12 -24.80 -0.88
C PRO A 88 -22.30 -25.45 -0.14
N ASP A 89 -23.53 -25.19 -0.60
CA ASP A 89 -24.78 -25.63 0.07
C ASP A 89 -24.98 -27.16 0.02
N SER A 90 -24.31 -27.85 -0.90
CA SER A 90 -24.38 -29.30 -1.04
C SER A 90 -22.99 -29.92 -1.08
N VAL A 91 -22.62 -30.60 0.01
CA VAL A 91 -21.41 -31.42 0.11
C VAL A 91 -21.42 -32.52 -0.96
N SER A 92 -22.59 -33.03 -1.35
CA SER A 92 -22.73 -34.02 -2.43
C SER A 92 -22.25 -33.48 -3.79
N ASN A 93 -22.42 -32.20 -4.07
CA ASN A 93 -21.94 -31.58 -5.31
C ASN A 93 -20.44 -31.24 -5.25
N TYR A 94 -19.88 -31.12 -4.04
CA TYR A 94 -18.47 -30.81 -3.79
C TYR A 94 -17.57 -32.06 -3.66
N VAL A 95 -18.11 -33.16 -3.11
CA VAL A 95 -17.41 -34.43 -2.80
C VAL A 95 -17.87 -35.57 -3.71
N GLY A 96 -18.99 -35.42 -4.44
CA GLY A 96 -19.57 -36.48 -5.26
C GLY A 96 -18.68 -36.89 -6.43
N TYR A 97 -18.58 -38.21 -6.63
CA TYR A 97 -18.00 -38.94 -7.77
C TYR A 97 -18.71 -38.66 -9.13
N GLY A 98 -19.26 -37.46 -9.32
CA GLY A 98 -19.82 -37.00 -10.58
C GLY A 98 -18.76 -36.26 -11.40
N ARG A 99 -18.72 -36.52 -12.72
CA ARG A 99 -17.81 -35.93 -13.73
C ARG A 99 -17.72 -34.39 -13.78
N GLN A 100 -18.40 -33.65 -12.90
CA GLN A 100 -18.64 -32.20 -13.03
C GLN A 100 -17.76 -31.29 -12.17
N TYR A 101 -17.05 -31.79 -11.16
CA TYR A 101 -16.15 -30.97 -10.32
C TYR A 101 -14.70 -31.45 -10.41
N SER A 102 -14.02 -31.05 -11.48
CA SER A 102 -12.63 -31.42 -11.74
C SER A 102 -11.63 -30.71 -10.81
N SER A 103 -10.44 -31.27 -10.59
CA SER A 103 -9.38 -30.57 -9.85
C SER A 103 -8.98 -29.24 -10.50
N GLY A 104 -9.12 -29.10 -11.83
CA GLY A 104 -8.96 -27.80 -12.50
C GLY A 104 -10.03 -26.78 -12.10
N SER A 105 -11.29 -27.23 -11.94
CA SER A 105 -12.39 -26.40 -11.44
C SER A 105 -12.15 -25.96 -9.99
N LYS A 106 -11.60 -26.83 -9.14
CA LYS A 106 -11.22 -26.49 -7.76
C LYS A 106 -10.13 -25.42 -7.73
N ILE A 107 -9.05 -25.61 -8.49
CA ILE A 107 -7.97 -24.62 -8.60
C ILE A 107 -8.53 -23.29 -9.08
N PHE A 108 -9.41 -23.31 -10.09
CA PHE A 108 -10.07 -22.09 -10.57
C PHE A 108 -10.88 -21.41 -9.44
N VAL A 109 -11.76 -22.13 -8.76
CA VAL A 109 -12.58 -21.57 -7.66
C VAL A 109 -11.71 -20.99 -6.56
N THR A 110 -10.68 -21.71 -6.13
CA THR A 110 -9.76 -21.27 -5.09
C THR A 110 -8.90 -20.08 -5.53
N ALA A 111 -8.50 -19.99 -6.80
CA ALA A 111 -7.74 -18.84 -7.31
C ALA A 111 -8.59 -17.57 -7.45
N MET A 112 -9.90 -17.70 -7.65
CA MET A 112 -10.80 -16.56 -7.89
C MET A 112 -10.95 -15.63 -6.68
N GLY A 113 -10.83 -16.14 -5.44
CA GLY A 113 -10.89 -15.30 -4.25
C GLY A 113 -9.76 -14.27 -4.20
N PRO A 114 -8.49 -14.71 -4.09
CA PRO A 114 -7.33 -13.82 -4.15
C PRO A 114 -7.26 -13.01 -5.46
N GLY A 115 -7.61 -13.62 -6.59
CA GLY A 115 -7.54 -12.97 -7.91
C GLY A 115 -8.46 -11.76 -8.04
N VAL A 116 -9.74 -11.89 -7.66
CA VAL A 116 -10.70 -10.78 -7.70
C VAL A 116 -10.35 -9.73 -6.64
N GLN A 117 -9.86 -10.16 -5.47
CA GLN A 117 -9.39 -9.26 -4.43
C GLN A 117 -8.22 -8.38 -4.92
N MET A 118 -7.18 -8.98 -5.50
CA MET A 118 -6.04 -8.23 -6.07
C MET A 118 -6.47 -7.30 -7.21
N LEU A 119 -7.33 -7.79 -8.10
CA LEU A 119 -7.86 -6.99 -9.20
C LEU A 119 -8.57 -5.74 -8.68
N SER A 120 -9.41 -5.87 -7.63
CA SER A 120 -10.10 -4.73 -7.04
C SER A 120 -9.14 -3.68 -6.47
N ALA A 121 -8.05 -4.11 -5.81
CA ALA A 121 -7.02 -3.20 -5.30
C ALA A 121 -6.26 -2.49 -6.43
N ILE A 122 -5.91 -3.21 -7.49
CA ILE A 122 -5.24 -2.64 -8.67
C ILE A 122 -6.16 -1.60 -9.35
N LEU A 123 -7.45 -1.90 -9.51
CA LEU A 123 -8.41 -0.97 -10.08
C LEU A 123 -8.55 0.30 -9.23
N LEU A 124 -8.53 0.18 -7.90
CA LEU A 124 -8.54 1.35 -7.01
C LEU A 124 -7.26 2.18 -7.16
N ILE A 125 -6.08 1.55 -7.26
CA ILE A 125 -4.82 2.24 -7.54
C ILE A 125 -4.91 3.02 -8.86
N LEU A 126 -5.40 2.38 -9.93
CA LEU A 126 -5.56 3.02 -11.23
C LEU A 126 -6.55 4.19 -11.18
N LEU A 127 -7.65 4.04 -10.46
CA LEU A 127 -8.64 5.10 -10.24
C LEU A 127 -8.03 6.29 -9.51
N LEU A 128 -7.33 6.06 -8.40
CA LEU A 128 -6.66 7.11 -7.63
C LEU A 128 -5.65 7.85 -8.52
N ARG A 129 -4.83 7.13 -9.28
CA ARG A 129 -3.86 7.73 -10.20
C ARG A 129 -4.53 8.54 -11.31
N GLY A 130 -5.62 8.03 -11.89
CA GLY A 130 -6.43 8.74 -12.88
C GLY A 130 -7.04 10.04 -12.34
N MET A 131 -7.29 10.12 -11.03
CA MET A 131 -7.72 11.33 -10.33
C MET A 131 -6.55 12.23 -9.88
N GLY A 132 -5.31 11.90 -10.23
CA GLY A 132 -4.12 12.61 -9.76
C GLY A 132 -3.83 12.41 -8.27
N LYS A 133 -4.33 11.32 -7.68
CA LYS A 133 -4.17 10.98 -6.26
C LYS A 133 -3.19 9.82 -6.06
N THR A 134 -2.42 9.89 -4.98
CA THR A 134 -1.54 8.80 -4.54
C THR A 134 -2.28 7.84 -3.62
N ASP A 135 -1.95 6.54 -3.70
CA ASP A 135 -2.45 5.51 -2.81
C ASP A 135 -1.74 5.47 -1.44
N GLY A 136 -0.54 6.06 -1.33
CA GLY A 136 0.27 6.10 -0.12
C GLY A 136 0.87 4.76 0.34
N PHE A 137 0.23 3.64 0.02
CA PHE A 137 0.64 2.29 0.40
C PHE A 137 1.89 1.83 -0.35
N LEU A 138 1.90 1.94 -1.68
CA LEU A 138 2.99 1.43 -2.51
C LEU A 138 4.30 2.17 -2.25
N THR A 139 4.23 3.49 -2.03
CA THR A 139 5.42 4.29 -1.66
C THR A 139 5.89 3.99 -0.24
N GLY A 140 4.97 4.00 0.72
CA GLY A 140 5.31 3.99 2.15
C GLY A 140 5.66 2.61 2.69
N ILE A 141 5.00 1.55 2.20
CA ILE A 141 5.13 0.19 2.72
C ILE A 141 5.89 -0.70 1.75
N VAL A 142 5.54 -0.66 0.45
CA VAL A 142 6.19 -1.52 -0.56
C VAL A 142 7.54 -0.96 -1.01
N GLY A 143 7.78 0.34 -0.82
CA GLY A 143 9.03 1.00 -1.20
C GLY A 143 9.15 1.28 -2.69
N ILE A 144 8.03 1.32 -3.42
CA ILE A 144 8.04 1.77 -4.81
C ILE A 144 8.47 3.25 -4.83
N PRO A 145 9.39 3.66 -5.73
CA PRO A 145 9.90 5.02 -5.78
C PRO A 145 8.77 6.06 -5.81
N ALA A 146 8.89 7.10 -4.98
CA ALA A 146 7.90 8.18 -4.88
C ALA A 146 7.56 8.81 -6.25
N ALA A 147 8.51 8.87 -7.18
CA ALA A 147 8.28 9.36 -8.54
C ALA A 147 7.25 8.52 -9.33
N TRP A 148 7.01 7.27 -8.95
CA TRP A 148 6.11 6.34 -9.65
C TRP A 148 4.73 6.23 -8.99
N THR A 149 4.61 6.65 -7.73
CA THR A 149 3.44 6.38 -6.87
C THR A 149 2.96 7.59 -6.09
N ALA A 150 3.89 8.44 -5.63
CA ALA A 150 3.64 9.67 -4.91
C ALA A 150 3.76 10.92 -5.81
N ASP A 151 3.79 10.76 -7.12
CA ASP A 151 3.50 11.82 -8.10
C ASP A 151 2.89 11.17 -9.34
N PRO A 152 1.58 10.84 -9.30
CA PRO A 152 0.97 9.94 -10.27
C PRO A 152 0.99 10.45 -11.71
N VAL A 153 1.22 11.75 -11.92
CA VAL A 153 1.26 12.41 -13.23
C VAL A 153 2.67 12.95 -13.55
N GLY A 154 3.66 12.72 -12.68
CA GLY A 154 5.04 13.18 -12.88
C GLY A 154 5.17 14.72 -12.90
N SER A 155 4.27 15.44 -12.23
CA SER A 155 4.24 16.90 -12.25
C SER A 155 5.54 17.54 -11.73
N LEU A 156 6.12 17.00 -10.67
CA LEU A 156 7.36 17.53 -10.10
C LEU A 156 8.57 17.25 -10.99
N GLN A 157 8.61 16.07 -11.63
CA GLN A 157 9.71 15.72 -12.53
C GLN A 157 9.66 16.58 -13.79
N ASN A 158 8.49 16.70 -14.42
CA ASN A 158 8.29 17.57 -15.57
C ASN A 158 8.64 19.03 -15.26
N LEU A 159 8.25 19.53 -14.07
CA LEU A 159 8.59 20.88 -13.63
C LEU A 159 10.10 21.07 -13.46
N ARG A 160 10.78 20.06 -12.91
CA ARG A 160 12.23 20.09 -12.70
C ARG A 160 13.02 20.03 -14.00
N ASP A 161 12.50 19.34 -15.00
CA ASP A 161 13.15 19.16 -16.30
C ASP A 161 13.06 20.41 -17.20
N VAL A 162 12.24 21.41 -16.81
CA VAL A 162 12.20 22.70 -17.51
C VAL A 162 13.49 23.49 -17.22
N ASN A 163 14.19 23.87 -18.29
CA ASN A 163 15.43 24.66 -18.19
C ASN A 163 15.19 25.96 -17.40
N GLY A 164 16.01 26.19 -16.38
CA GLY A 164 15.93 27.37 -15.53
C GLY A 164 14.82 27.34 -14.48
N ALA A 165 13.98 26.29 -14.45
CA ALA A 165 12.88 26.20 -13.48
C ALA A 165 13.35 25.93 -12.06
N VAL A 166 14.51 25.30 -11.87
CA VAL A 166 15.06 25.00 -10.56
C VAL A 166 16.52 25.43 -10.52
N LEU A 167 16.82 26.40 -9.66
CA LEU A 167 18.15 26.99 -9.51
C LEU A 167 18.68 26.78 -8.08
N PRO A 168 20.01 26.75 -7.89
CA PRO A 168 20.61 26.63 -6.58
C PRO A 168 20.61 27.96 -5.80
N CYS A 169 20.34 27.89 -4.50
CA CYS A 169 20.57 28.95 -3.51
C CYS A 169 21.31 28.37 -2.29
N TYR A 170 21.98 29.23 -1.53
CA TYR A 170 22.77 28.82 -0.38
C TYR A 170 22.33 29.59 0.86
N ASP A 171 22.35 28.92 1.99
CA ASP A 171 22.11 29.56 3.28
C ASP A 171 23.32 30.41 3.67
N ILE A 172 23.10 31.65 4.11
CA ILE A 172 24.18 32.57 4.49
C ILE A 172 25.08 31.95 5.58
N GLN A 173 24.51 31.14 6.48
CA GLN A 173 25.25 30.47 7.54
C GLN A 173 26.27 29.46 7.01
N GLN A 174 26.11 28.98 5.77
CA GLN A 174 27.10 28.13 5.12
C GLN A 174 28.36 28.91 4.76
N PHE A 175 28.32 30.23 4.62
CA PHE A 175 29.50 31.01 4.29
C PHE A 175 30.38 31.24 5.53
N PRO A 176 31.67 31.59 5.36
CA PRO A 176 32.51 32.01 6.47
C PRO A 176 31.89 33.18 7.23
N LYS A 177 31.96 33.18 8.57
CA LYS A 177 31.41 34.24 9.43
C LYS A 177 31.78 35.67 9.01
N PRO A 178 33.01 35.97 8.56
CA PRO A 178 33.35 37.32 8.09
C PRO A 178 32.51 37.80 6.91
N SER A 179 31.99 36.88 6.11
CA SER A 179 31.19 37.17 4.92
C SER A 179 29.71 37.37 5.24
N HIS A 180 29.23 37.00 6.44
CA HIS A 180 27.79 37.04 6.77
C HIS A 180 27.19 38.45 6.68
N ALA A 181 27.90 39.47 7.21
CA ALA A 181 27.42 40.85 7.15
C ALA A 181 27.35 41.38 5.72
N VAL A 182 28.29 40.97 4.88
CA VAL A 182 28.37 41.33 3.46
C VAL A 182 27.24 40.65 2.67
N LEU A 183 27.02 39.36 2.93
CA LEU A 183 25.97 38.57 2.31
C LEU A 183 24.57 39.01 2.74
N GLY A 184 24.40 39.47 3.98
CA GLY A 184 23.14 40.07 4.43
C GLY A 184 22.83 41.41 3.76
N LEU A 185 23.82 42.10 3.17
CA LEU A 185 23.59 43.27 2.32
C LEU A 185 23.27 42.88 0.87
N ALA A 186 23.81 41.74 0.42
CA ALA A 186 23.56 41.20 -0.92
C ALA A 186 22.20 40.49 -1.03
N ASP A 187 21.70 39.94 0.07
CA ASP A 187 20.36 39.38 0.24
C ASP A 187 19.32 40.51 0.16
N LYS A 188 18.76 40.73 -1.04
CA LYS A 188 17.81 41.82 -1.30
C LYS A 188 16.40 41.52 -0.80
N ASN A 189 16.10 40.25 -0.56
CA ASN A 189 14.76 39.78 -0.23
C ASN A 189 14.65 39.40 1.28
N ASN A 190 15.78 39.45 2.00
CA ASN A 190 15.89 39.25 3.44
C ASN A 190 15.29 37.90 3.88
N ASP A 191 15.55 36.86 3.08
CA ASP A 191 15.13 35.49 3.37
C ASP A 191 16.25 34.58 3.89
N GLU A 192 17.42 35.18 4.19
CA GLU A 192 18.64 34.54 4.70
C GLU A 192 19.26 33.53 3.71
N LEU A 193 18.82 33.56 2.46
CA LEU A 193 19.37 32.77 1.36
C LEU A 193 20.01 33.69 0.34
N ILE A 194 21.04 33.18 -0.31
CA ILE A 194 21.73 33.89 -1.38
C ILE A 194 21.68 33.10 -2.67
N THR A 195 21.17 33.73 -3.71
CA THR A 195 21.19 33.19 -5.08
C THR A 195 22.49 33.54 -5.77
N ARG A 196 22.85 32.79 -6.82
CA ARG A 196 24.01 33.13 -7.66
C ARG A 196 23.88 34.52 -8.29
N LEU A 197 22.66 34.95 -8.61
CA LEU A 197 22.40 36.24 -9.23
C LEU A 197 22.62 37.41 -8.26
N GLU A 198 22.13 37.30 -7.02
CA GLU A 198 22.37 38.31 -5.98
C GLU A 198 23.86 38.45 -5.68
N LEU A 199 24.55 37.32 -5.57
CA LEU A 199 25.99 37.30 -5.34
C LEU A 199 26.77 37.97 -6.47
N MET A 200 26.45 37.63 -7.73
CA MET A 200 27.08 38.24 -8.91
C MET A 200 26.81 39.74 -9.01
N ASN A 201 25.56 40.17 -8.76
CA ASN A 201 25.21 41.59 -8.77
C ASN A 201 26.00 42.37 -7.72
N TYR A 202 26.15 41.79 -6.53
CA TYR A 202 26.92 42.40 -5.45
C TYR A 202 28.44 42.40 -5.73
N GLU A 203 28.99 41.35 -6.33
CA GLU A 203 30.40 41.29 -6.75
C GLU A 203 30.71 42.35 -7.81
N VAL A 204 29.81 42.57 -8.78
CA VAL A 204 29.96 43.65 -9.79
C VAL A 204 29.95 45.04 -9.14
N GLU A 205 29.07 45.26 -8.15
CA GLU A 205 29.06 46.50 -7.36
C GLU A 205 30.40 46.72 -6.62
N LEU A 206 31.02 45.65 -6.10
CA LEU A 206 32.33 45.70 -5.42
C LEU A 206 33.52 45.89 -6.36
N GLU A 207 33.50 45.26 -7.54
CA GLU A 207 34.53 45.44 -8.58
C GLU A 207 34.56 46.89 -9.08
N GLY A 208 33.39 47.52 -9.21
CA GLY A 208 33.27 48.97 -9.47
C GLY A 208 33.92 49.84 -8.39
N MET A 209 34.13 49.30 -7.18
CA MET A 209 34.84 49.93 -6.06
C MET A 209 36.31 49.47 -5.92
N ALA A 210 36.87 48.80 -6.93
CA ALA A 210 38.27 48.36 -7.03
C ALA A 210 38.76 47.43 -5.89
N LYS A 211 37.87 46.60 -5.33
CA LYS A 211 38.24 45.55 -4.36
C LYS A 211 38.44 44.21 -5.07
N PHE A 212 39.70 43.81 -5.30
CA PHE A 212 40.04 42.48 -5.84
C PHE A 212 40.03 41.44 -4.73
N ALA A 213 38.87 40.81 -4.48
CA ALA A 213 38.74 39.62 -3.65
C ALA A 213 38.46 38.41 -4.54
N GLU A 214 38.82 37.20 -4.09
CA GLU A 214 38.31 35.99 -4.73
C GLU A 214 36.76 35.98 -4.72
N PRO A 215 36.11 35.44 -5.76
CA PRO A 215 34.67 35.39 -5.81
C PRO A 215 34.10 34.61 -4.62
N ILE A 216 33.11 35.18 -3.95
CA ILE A 216 32.53 34.65 -2.71
C ILE A 216 31.89 33.28 -2.96
N TRP A 217 31.42 33.02 -4.20
CA TRP A 217 30.78 31.75 -4.57
C TRP A 217 31.72 30.54 -4.48
N LYS A 218 33.05 30.72 -4.62
CA LYS A 218 34.02 29.62 -4.47
C LYS A 218 33.98 28.99 -3.08
N THR A 219 33.56 29.74 -2.06
CA THR A 219 33.51 29.25 -0.67
C THR A 219 32.39 28.23 -0.41
N VAL A 220 31.44 28.11 -1.34
CA VAL A 220 30.28 27.20 -1.25
C VAL A 220 30.18 26.25 -2.43
N GLU A 221 31.17 26.23 -3.33
CA GLU A 221 31.19 25.38 -4.53
C GLU A 221 31.09 23.88 -4.18
N ASP A 222 31.71 23.46 -3.06
CA ASP A 222 31.66 22.08 -2.56
C ASP A 222 30.45 21.80 -1.64
N LYS A 223 29.58 22.78 -1.39
CA LYS A 223 28.45 22.64 -0.45
C LYS A 223 27.18 22.23 -1.19
N THR A 224 26.31 21.53 -0.48
CA THR A 224 25.02 21.12 -1.04
C THR A 224 24.07 22.31 -1.09
N PRO A 225 23.64 22.76 -2.28
CA PRO A 225 22.73 23.88 -2.40
C PRO A 225 21.31 23.49 -2.00
N ARG A 226 20.56 24.46 -1.50
CA ARG A 226 19.09 24.41 -1.55
C ARG A 226 18.64 24.75 -2.96
N LEU A 227 17.45 24.28 -3.33
CA LEU A 227 16.89 24.52 -4.65
C LEU A 227 15.68 25.45 -4.52
N PHE A 228 15.55 26.38 -5.45
CA PHE A 228 14.42 27.29 -5.54
C PHE A 228 13.92 27.41 -6.98
N VAL A 229 12.69 27.86 -7.12
CA VAL A 229 12.05 28.19 -8.40
C VAL A 229 12.05 29.71 -8.55
N PRO A 230 12.63 30.28 -9.63
CA PRO A 230 12.55 31.72 -9.88
C PRO A 230 11.11 32.18 -9.98
N ARG A 231 10.81 33.35 -9.41
CA ARG A 231 9.42 33.83 -9.33
C ARG A 231 8.83 34.09 -10.71
N GLU A 232 9.66 34.49 -11.67
CA GLU A 232 9.30 34.70 -13.08
C GLU A 232 8.72 33.42 -13.70
N MET A 233 9.06 32.24 -13.17
CA MET A 233 8.48 30.98 -13.64
C MET A 233 6.97 30.90 -13.38
N LEU A 234 6.43 31.61 -12.38
CA LEU A 234 4.98 31.67 -12.16
C LEU A 234 4.26 32.21 -13.40
N ASP A 235 4.82 33.22 -14.07
CA ASP A 235 4.22 33.83 -15.26
C ASP A 235 4.33 32.93 -16.51
N HIS A 236 5.27 31.98 -16.49
CA HIS A 236 5.51 31.05 -17.61
C HIS A 236 4.73 29.73 -17.48
N PHE A 237 4.19 29.42 -16.30
CA PHE A 237 3.41 28.22 -16.08
C PHE A 237 1.90 28.50 -16.04
N SER A 238 1.11 27.53 -16.49
CA SER A 238 -0.36 27.58 -16.42
C SER A 238 -0.93 26.28 -15.87
N GLY A 239 -2.20 26.31 -15.46
CA GLY A 239 -2.92 25.15 -14.96
C GLY A 239 -2.28 24.53 -13.72
N THR A 240 -2.00 23.23 -13.77
CA THR A 240 -1.50 22.44 -12.63
C THR A 240 -0.15 22.94 -12.11
N TYR A 241 0.79 23.30 -13.00
CA TYR A 241 2.13 23.75 -12.60
C TYR A 241 2.09 25.10 -11.89
N PHE A 242 1.30 26.04 -12.41
CA PHE A 242 1.05 27.31 -11.74
C PHE A 242 0.47 27.07 -10.34
N GLY A 243 -0.58 26.26 -10.22
CA GLY A 243 -1.19 25.98 -8.92
C GLY A 243 -0.27 25.25 -7.94
N ILE A 244 0.70 24.47 -8.41
CA ILE A 244 1.75 23.87 -7.57
C ILE A 244 2.69 24.95 -7.02
N LEU A 245 3.16 25.84 -7.88
CA LEU A 245 4.11 26.90 -7.53
C LEU A 245 3.47 27.99 -6.67
N ASP A 246 2.28 28.45 -7.03
CA ASP A 246 1.51 29.48 -6.32
C ASP A 246 1.24 29.08 -4.86
N ARG A 247 0.93 27.80 -4.61
CA ARG A 247 0.76 27.29 -3.24
C ARG A 247 2.04 27.22 -2.42
N ALA A 248 3.20 27.22 -3.08
CA ALA A 248 4.50 27.26 -2.45
C ALA A 248 5.07 28.69 -2.33
N ASP A 249 4.42 29.68 -2.94
CA ASP A 249 4.80 31.08 -2.84
C ASP A 249 4.61 31.59 -1.40
N ARG A 250 5.67 32.16 -0.84
CA ARG A 250 5.72 32.69 0.53
C ARG A 250 5.57 34.21 0.57
N GLY A 251 5.38 34.85 -0.59
CA GLY A 251 5.21 36.30 -0.76
C GLY A 251 6.21 36.90 -1.76
N PRO A 252 5.96 38.14 -2.22
CA PRO A 252 6.73 38.83 -3.26
C PRO A 252 8.24 38.86 -2.98
N ASP A 253 8.61 38.99 -1.71
CA ASP A 253 9.99 39.21 -1.27
C ASP A 253 10.66 37.90 -0.78
N LYS A 254 10.21 36.72 -1.19
CA LYS A 254 10.79 35.45 -0.74
C LYS A 254 11.02 34.48 -1.88
N LEU A 255 12.08 33.69 -1.80
CA LEU A 255 12.30 32.59 -2.74
C LEU A 255 11.23 31.50 -2.60
N ILE A 256 10.77 30.98 -3.74
CA ILE A 256 9.90 29.80 -3.81
C ILE A 256 10.78 28.57 -3.68
N LEU A 257 10.86 28.00 -2.48
CA LEU A 257 11.76 26.87 -2.23
C LEU A 257 11.22 25.59 -2.85
N TRP A 258 12.11 24.82 -3.48
CA TRP A 258 11.74 23.54 -4.10
C TRP A 258 11.16 22.55 -3.09
N GLU A 259 11.62 22.56 -1.84
CA GLU A 259 11.05 21.73 -0.79
C GLU A 259 9.61 22.11 -0.43
N ASP A 260 9.26 23.39 -0.49
CA ASP A 260 7.91 23.88 -0.25
C ASP A 260 7.00 23.55 -1.44
N VAL A 261 7.53 23.62 -2.66
CA VAL A 261 6.89 23.13 -3.90
C VAL A 261 6.57 21.64 -3.79
N VAL A 262 7.55 20.82 -3.42
CA VAL A 262 7.38 19.37 -3.23
C VAL A 262 6.36 19.10 -2.12
N ARG A 263 6.50 19.73 -0.96
CA ARG A 263 5.60 19.54 0.19
C ARG A 263 4.17 19.96 -0.14
N GLY A 264 4.01 21.10 -0.82
CA GLY A 264 2.73 21.61 -1.30
C GLY A 264 2.08 20.62 -2.27
N HIS A 265 2.80 20.18 -3.30
CA HIS A 265 2.31 19.20 -4.27
C HIS A 265 1.90 17.89 -3.59
N LEU A 266 2.77 17.33 -2.73
CA LEU A 266 2.51 16.08 -2.03
C LEU A 266 1.25 16.13 -1.15
N ARG A 267 0.93 17.28 -0.55
CA ARG A 267 -0.35 17.46 0.16
C ARG A 267 -1.52 17.34 -0.81
N THR A 268 -1.40 17.89 -2.01
CA THR A 268 -2.54 18.06 -2.92
C THR A 268 -2.91 16.77 -3.65
N ILE A 269 -1.94 15.91 -3.90
CA ILE A 269 -2.15 14.56 -4.45
C ILE A 269 -2.56 13.55 -3.38
N ARG A 270 -2.37 13.84 -2.09
CA ARG A 270 -2.90 12.98 -1.03
C ARG A 270 -4.41 13.13 -0.96
N VAL A 271 -5.07 12.06 -0.52
CA VAL A 271 -6.48 12.10 -0.17
C VAL A 271 -6.61 12.88 1.14
N GLN A 272 -7.28 14.03 1.09
CA GLN A 272 -7.37 14.95 2.22
C GLN A 272 -8.36 14.47 3.28
N ASN A 273 -9.43 13.80 2.86
CA ASN A 273 -10.38 13.20 3.78
C ASN A 273 -9.71 12.02 4.49
N GLU A 274 -9.56 12.12 5.80
CA GLU A 274 -8.84 11.14 6.63
C GLU A 274 -9.46 9.74 6.52
N PHE A 275 -10.78 9.62 6.64
CA PHE A 275 -11.51 8.37 6.49
C PHE A 275 -11.21 7.72 5.13
N LEU A 276 -11.35 8.48 4.03
CA LEU A 276 -11.13 7.95 2.68
C LEU A 276 -9.66 7.58 2.45
N SER A 277 -8.73 8.38 2.97
CA SER A 277 -7.30 8.09 2.88
C SER A 277 -6.97 6.75 3.53
N ILE A 278 -7.48 6.52 4.74
CA ILE A 278 -7.24 5.29 5.51
C ILE A 278 -7.98 4.11 4.89
N PHE A 279 -9.20 4.32 4.42
CA PHE A 279 -9.95 3.32 3.67
C PHE A 279 -9.19 2.86 2.43
N CYS A 280 -8.74 3.78 1.56
CA CYS A 280 -7.99 3.45 0.35
C CYS A 280 -6.68 2.73 0.67
N PHE A 281 -5.93 3.23 1.65
CA PHE A 281 -4.69 2.61 2.10
C PHE A 281 -4.94 1.17 2.60
N GLY A 282 -5.91 0.98 3.50
CA GLY A 282 -6.25 -0.33 4.06
C GLY A 282 -6.79 -1.29 3.00
N PHE A 283 -7.61 -0.80 2.08
CA PHE A 283 -8.22 -1.63 1.04
C PHE A 283 -7.16 -2.17 0.07
N ILE A 284 -6.21 -1.31 -0.31
CA ILE A 284 -5.07 -1.70 -1.17
C ILE A 284 -4.12 -2.61 -0.40
N GLN A 285 -3.80 -2.28 0.84
CA GLN A 285 -2.94 -3.10 1.70
C GLN A 285 -3.51 -4.51 1.82
N ILE A 286 -4.75 -4.65 2.27
CA ILE A 286 -5.38 -5.95 2.46
C ILE A 286 -5.58 -6.63 1.10
N GLY A 287 -6.04 -5.88 0.09
CA GLY A 287 -6.31 -6.42 -1.23
C GLY A 287 -5.09 -6.97 -1.96
N LEU A 288 -3.88 -6.47 -1.66
CA LEU A 288 -2.63 -6.97 -2.24
C LEU A 288 -1.87 -7.87 -1.26
N PHE A 289 -1.53 -7.36 -0.07
CA PHE A 289 -0.72 -8.08 0.91
C PHE A 289 -1.44 -9.33 1.41
N TRP A 290 -2.70 -9.21 1.86
CA TRP A 290 -3.44 -10.36 2.37
C TRP A 290 -3.74 -11.39 1.27
N ALA A 291 -4.04 -10.94 0.06
CA ALA A 291 -4.22 -11.84 -1.08
C ALA A 291 -2.95 -12.65 -1.39
N VAL A 292 -1.77 -12.01 -1.36
CA VAL A 292 -0.48 -12.71 -1.52
C VAL A 292 -0.25 -13.70 -0.38
N MET A 293 -0.55 -13.32 0.87
CA MET A 293 -0.43 -14.25 2.01
C MET A 293 -1.37 -15.45 1.86
N ASN A 294 -2.58 -15.27 1.32
CA ASN A 294 -3.51 -16.37 1.04
C ASN A 294 -3.01 -17.32 -0.04
N LEU A 295 -2.16 -16.86 -0.96
CA LEU A 295 -1.55 -17.71 -2.00
C LEU A 295 -0.32 -18.49 -1.52
N ILE A 296 0.15 -18.27 -0.29
CA ILE A 296 1.21 -19.08 0.30
C ILE A 296 0.70 -20.53 0.43
N PRO A 297 1.51 -21.54 0.09
CA PRO A 297 1.08 -22.95 0.09
C PRO A 297 0.98 -23.53 1.52
N VAL A 298 0.10 -22.95 2.33
CA VAL A 298 -0.19 -23.31 3.72
C VAL A 298 -1.67 -23.59 3.85
N TYR A 299 -2.05 -24.79 4.26
CA TYR A 299 -3.43 -25.16 4.53
C TYR A 299 -3.90 -24.50 5.84
N PRO A 300 -5.10 -23.91 5.90
CA PRO A 300 -6.23 -24.00 4.95
C PRO A 300 -6.29 -22.87 3.90
N LEU A 301 -5.27 -22.01 3.80
CA LEU A 301 -5.26 -20.89 2.86
C LEU A 301 -5.42 -21.38 1.40
N ASP A 302 -5.83 -20.48 0.52
CA ASP A 302 -6.08 -20.78 -0.90
C ASP A 302 -4.88 -21.41 -1.59
N GLY A 303 -3.67 -20.89 -1.35
CA GLY A 303 -2.43 -21.45 -1.87
C GLY A 303 -2.18 -22.88 -1.40
N GLY A 304 -2.54 -23.20 -0.16
CA GLY A 304 -2.45 -24.56 0.38
C GLY A 304 -3.46 -25.52 -0.26
N GLN A 305 -4.68 -25.04 -0.53
CA GLN A 305 -5.71 -25.80 -1.25
C GLN A 305 -5.31 -26.03 -2.72
N ILE A 306 -4.81 -24.99 -3.40
CA ILE A 306 -4.26 -25.09 -4.76
C ILE A 306 -3.10 -26.08 -4.80
N ALA A 307 -2.13 -25.96 -3.89
CA ALA A 307 -0.99 -26.86 -3.82
C ALA A 307 -1.44 -28.32 -3.64
N ARG A 308 -2.42 -28.58 -2.77
CA ARG A 308 -3.00 -29.93 -2.61
C ARG A 308 -3.59 -30.46 -3.91
N GLU A 309 -4.41 -29.68 -4.60
CA GLU A 309 -5.02 -30.11 -5.86
C GLU A 309 -3.98 -30.31 -6.97
N LEU A 310 -2.88 -29.55 -6.97
CA LEU A 310 -1.74 -29.79 -7.87
C LEU A 310 -1.07 -31.14 -7.60
N PHE A 311 -0.81 -31.49 -6.33
CA PHE A 311 -0.27 -32.82 -5.99
C PHE A 311 -1.18 -33.97 -6.43
N VAL A 312 -2.51 -33.79 -6.30
CA VAL A 312 -3.51 -34.76 -6.74
C VAL A 312 -3.52 -34.88 -8.27
N LEU A 313 -3.49 -33.75 -8.99
CA LEU A 313 -3.45 -33.71 -10.47
C LEU A 313 -2.17 -34.35 -11.03
N SER A 314 -1.03 -34.11 -10.38
CA SER A 314 0.26 -34.70 -10.75
C SER A 314 0.35 -36.20 -10.44
N ARG A 315 -0.72 -36.82 -9.92
CA ARG A 315 -0.80 -38.25 -9.56
C ARG A 315 0.32 -38.69 -8.60
N VAL A 316 0.76 -37.78 -7.74
CA VAL A 316 1.80 -38.08 -6.76
C VAL A 316 1.23 -39.02 -5.70
N PRO A 317 1.88 -40.16 -5.40
CA PRO A 317 1.48 -41.04 -4.31
C PRO A 317 1.41 -40.25 -3.00
N ASP A 318 0.32 -40.42 -2.25
CA ASP A 318 0.02 -39.69 -1.01
C ASP A 318 0.06 -38.16 -1.17
N GLY A 319 -0.43 -37.65 -2.30
CA GLY A 319 -0.42 -36.23 -2.64
C GLY A 319 -1.00 -35.32 -1.55
N VAL A 320 -2.02 -35.77 -0.82
CA VAL A 320 -2.59 -35.04 0.33
C VAL A 320 -1.59 -34.94 1.48
N SER A 321 -0.93 -36.04 1.87
CA SER A 321 0.10 -36.05 2.92
C SER A 321 1.29 -35.15 2.54
N LYS A 322 1.76 -35.24 1.29
CA LYS A 322 2.86 -34.39 0.78
C LYS A 322 2.48 -32.91 0.73
N SER A 323 1.23 -32.60 0.37
CA SER A 323 0.72 -31.21 0.43
C SER A 323 0.73 -30.65 1.85
N LEU A 324 0.48 -31.48 2.87
CA LEU A 324 0.56 -31.05 4.26
C LEU A 324 1.99 -30.90 4.75
N MET A 325 2.91 -31.75 4.31
CA MET A 325 4.34 -31.53 4.58
C MET A 325 4.82 -30.20 4.00
N LEU A 326 4.44 -29.88 2.77
CA LEU A 326 4.71 -28.59 2.16
C LEU A 326 4.12 -27.45 2.99
N SER A 327 2.86 -27.58 3.42
CA SER A 327 2.18 -26.62 4.30
C SER A 327 2.93 -26.36 5.61
N ILE A 328 3.44 -27.40 6.26
CA ILE A 328 4.22 -27.26 7.51
C ILE A 328 5.50 -26.46 7.25
N VAL A 329 6.25 -26.82 6.20
CA VAL A 329 7.52 -26.16 5.86
C VAL A 329 7.28 -24.69 5.49
N CYS A 330 6.35 -24.42 4.58
CA CYS A 330 6.04 -23.06 4.16
C CYS A 330 5.45 -22.22 5.30
N GLY A 331 4.64 -22.82 6.18
CA GLY A 331 4.10 -22.14 7.35
C GLY A 331 5.18 -21.77 8.37
N ALA A 332 6.10 -22.70 8.66
CA ALA A 332 7.24 -22.41 9.54
C ALA A 332 8.14 -21.31 8.96
N LEU A 333 8.46 -21.37 7.66
CA LEU A 333 9.27 -20.35 6.99
C LEU A 333 8.59 -18.98 6.99
N ALA A 334 7.31 -18.92 6.64
CA ALA A 334 6.53 -17.68 6.69
C ALA A 334 6.46 -17.11 8.11
N GLY A 335 6.33 -17.98 9.12
CA GLY A 335 6.37 -17.59 10.54
C GLY A 335 7.71 -16.95 10.93
N LEU A 336 8.84 -17.57 10.53
CA LEU A 336 10.20 -17.05 10.77
C LEU A 336 10.46 -15.72 10.05
N ILE A 337 10.00 -15.58 8.80
CA ILE A 337 10.05 -14.32 8.07
C ILE A 337 9.25 -13.24 8.80
N GLY A 338 8.04 -13.58 9.28
CA GLY A 338 7.21 -12.70 10.09
C GLY A 338 7.94 -12.17 11.34
N LEU A 339 8.68 -13.03 12.06
CA LEU A 339 9.50 -12.60 13.20
C LEU A 339 10.61 -11.63 12.79
N ARG A 340 11.32 -11.92 11.70
CA ARG A 340 12.39 -11.05 11.18
C ARG A 340 11.88 -9.66 10.79
N LEU A 341 10.64 -9.58 10.32
CA LEU A 341 9.98 -8.32 9.94
C LEU A 341 9.23 -7.64 11.10
N ASN A 342 9.37 -8.13 12.35
CA ASN A 342 8.64 -7.67 13.53
C ASN A 342 7.10 -7.75 13.40
N MET A 343 6.61 -8.62 12.52
CA MET A 343 5.17 -8.84 12.32
C MET A 343 4.69 -9.98 13.22
N MET A 344 4.65 -9.73 14.55
CA MET A 344 4.34 -10.78 15.54
C MET A 344 3.02 -11.50 15.26
N PHE A 345 1.98 -10.77 14.85
CA PHE A 345 0.67 -11.34 14.51
C PHE A 345 0.77 -12.37 13.37
N ILE A 346 1.44 -12.00 12.27
CA ILE A 346 1.66 -12.89 11.11
C ILE A 346 2.53 -14.08 11.52
N ALA A 347 3.58 -13.86 12.31
CA ALA A 347 4.45 -14.92 12.79
C ALA A 347 3.66 -15.99 13.57
N ILE A 348 2.90 -15.56 14.59
CA ILE A 348 2.08 -16.45 15.42
C ILE A 348 1.05 -17.19 14.56
N MET A 349 0.36 -16.47 13.66
CA MET A 349 -0.63 -17.06 12.78
C MET A 349 -0.03 -18.19 11.93
N PHE A 350 1.11 -17.96 11.27
CA PHE A 350 1.72 -18.97 10.40
C PHE A 350 2.33 -20.14 11.16
N PHE A 351 2.91 -19.92 12.35
CA PHE A 351 3.30 -21.03 13.22
C PHE A 351 2.10 -21.88 13.66
N PHE A 352 0.99 -21.24 14.00
CA PHE A 352 -0.24 -21.94 14.35
C PHE A 352 -0.80 -22.75 13.16
N LEU A 353 -0.77 -22.20 11.94
CA LEU A 353 -1.19 -22.92 10.73
C LEU A 353 -0.27 -24.10 10.39
N ALA A 354 1.04 -23.95 10.58
CA ALA A 354 2.00 -25.04 10.43
C ALA A 354 1.72 -26.16 11.44
N TYR A 355 1.48 -25.80 12.70
CA TYR A 355 1.12 -26.76 13.75
C TYR A 355 -0.22 -27.47 13.46
N SER A 356 -1.24 -26.74 13.00
CA SER A 356 -2.52 -27.30 12.57
C SER A 356 -2.35 -28.31 11.42
N SER A 357 -1.50 -27.99 10.45
CA SER A 357 -1.16 -28.90 9.33
C SER A 357 -0.46 -30.17 9.82
N TYR A 358 0.45 -30.04 10.79
CA TYR A 358 1.11 -31.17 11.44
C TYR A 358 0.14 -32.08 12.18
N GLN A 359 -0.78 -31.51 12.98
CA GLN A 359 -1.82 -32.28 13.65
C GLN A 359 -2.70 -33.05 12.66
N MET A 360 -3.04 -32.44 11.52
CA MET A 360 -3.83 -33.12 10.48
C MET A 360 -3.05 -34.26 9.82
N LEU A 361 -1.76 -34.07 9.56
CA LEU A 361 -0.87 -35.11 9.00
C LEU A 361 -0.74 -36.30 9.95
N GLN A 362 -0.60 -36.06 11.26
CA GLN A 362 -0.55 -37.13 12.26
C GLN A 362 -1.84 -37.95 12.30
N ARG A 363 -3.01 -37.29 12.25
CA ARG A 363 -4.31 -37.99 12.24
C ARG A 363 -4.50 -38.88 11.03
N MET A 364 -3.92 -38.54 9.89
CA MET A 364 -3.96 -39.39 8.70
C MET A 364 -3.06 -40.61 8.86
N HIS A 365 -1.82 -40.45 9.34
CA HIS A 365 -0.91 -41.58 9.56
C HIS A 365 -1.36 -42.50 10.69
N GLY A 366 -1.96 -41.95 11.75
CA GLY A 366 -2.50 -42.72 12.88
C GLY A 366 -3.78 -43.52 12.56
N ARG A 367 -4.34 -43.41 11.36
CA ARG A 367 -5.44 -44.26 10.87
C ARG A 367 -4.98 -45.55 10.18
N TYR A 368 -3.67 -45.71 9.95
CA TYR A 368 -3.07 -46.88 9.30
C TYR A 368 -2.32 -47.82 10.26
N PHE A 369 -2.43 -47.59 11.57
CA PHE A 369 -1.88 -48.45 12.62
C PHE A 369 -2.97 -48.97 13.54
#